data_AF-A0A2D2H0R8-F1
#
_entry.id   AF-A0A2D2H0R8-F1
#
_cell.length_a   1.000
_cell.length_b   1.000
_cell.length_c   1.000
_cell.angle_alpha   90.00
_cell.angle_beta   90.00
_cell.angle_gamma   90.00
#
_symmetry.space_group_name_H-M   'P 1'
#
loop_
_entity.id
_entity.type
_entity.pdbx_description
1 polymer ?
#
loop_
_entity_poly.entity_id
_entity_poly.type
_entity_poly.pdbx_seq_one_letter_code
_entity_poly.pdbx_strand_id
1 'polypeptide(L)'
;MTTTIHNLKREALRPGDVRIDRRTEFGNPFVLGRDGTRAEVIAQFEAAERARLADPKTGAARRAKVRAMHGRRLFCWCAPLPCHGNVYARLAAELVQAEGEAKP
;
A
#
# COMPACT_ATOMS: atom_id res chain seq x y z
N MET A 1 -6.57 -4.65 13.96
CA MET A 1 -5.20 -5.14 13.71
C MET A 1 -4.45 -4.04 12.96
N THR A 2 -3.20 -3.74 13.30
CA THR A 2 -2.47 -2.60 12.71
C THR A 2 -1.50 -3.07 11.64
N THR A 3 -1.63 -2.54 10.43
CA THR A 3 -0.65 -2.74 9.35
C THR A 3 0.62 -1.94 9.65
N THR A 4 1.80 -2.55 9.54
CA THR A 4 3.08 -1.90 9.86
C THR A 4 4.04 -1.90 8.67
N ILE A 5 4.91 -0.89 8.57
CA ILE A 5 5.84 -0.72 7.46
C ILE A 5 7.27 -1.00 7.95
N HIS A 6 7.96 -1.90 7.28
CA HIS A 6 9.29 -2.40 7.61
C HIS A 6 10.28 -2.13 6.47
N ASN A 7 11.57 -2.07 6.81
CA ASN A 7 12.63 -1.82 5.83
C ASN A 7 13.34 -3.12 5.42
N LEU A 8 13.39 -3.39 4.13
CA LEU A 8 14.05 -4.57 3.53
C LEU A 8 15.56 -4.68 3.80
N LYS A 9 16.25 -3.58 4.11
CA LYS A 9 17.68 -3.59 4.52
C LYS A 9 17.88 -3.98 5.98
N ARG A 10 16.84 -3.85 6.80
CA ARG A 10 16.94 -4.01 8.27
C ARG A 10 16.40 -5.34 8.75
N GLU A 11 15.48 -5.93 7.99
CA GLU A 11 14.83 -7.17 8.38
C GLU A 11 14.52 -8.03 7.16
N ALA A 12 14.70 -9.34 7.31
CA ALA A 12 14.32 -10.32 6.31
C ALA A 12 12.79 -10.56 6.31
N LEU A 13 12.25 -10.89 5.13
CA LEU A 13 10.84 -11.28 5.04
C LEU A 13 10.62 -12.65 5.67
N ARG A 14 9.45 -12.81 6.29
CA ARG A 14 8.91 -14.06 6.82
C ARG A 14 7.67 -14.47 6.02
N PRO A 15 7.25 -15.74 6.08
CA PRO A 15 5.95 -16.14 5.56
C PRO A 15 4.84 -15.25 6.13
N GLY A 16 3.96 -14.74 5.26
CA GLY A 16 2.93 -13.80 5.68
C GLY A 16 3.34 -12.32 5.70
N ASP A 17 4.57 -11.96 5.34
CA ASP A 17 4.93 -10.57 5.03
C ASP A 17 4.58 -10.21 3.58
N VAL A 18 4.40 -8.91 3.30
CA VAL A 18 4.09 -8.40 1.95
C VAL A 18 5.22 -7.53 1.45
N ARG A 19 5.83 -7.89 0.33
CA ARG A 19 6.79 -7.03 -0.37
C ARG A 19 6.06 -6.02 -1.25
N ILE A 20 6.32 -4.74 -1.01
CA ILE A 20 5.68 -3.63 -1.75
C ILE A 20 6.69 -2.75 -2.48
N ASP A 21 7.90 -3.23 -2.72
CA ASP A 21 8.90 -2.44 -3.46
C ASP A 21 8.58 -2.37 -4.96
N ARG A 22 9.35 -1.56 -5.68
CA ARG A 22 9.18 -1.31 -7.12
C ARG A 22 9.27 -2.54 -8.02
N ARG A 23 9.66 -3.70 -7.48
CA ARG A 23 9.70 -4.97 -8.21
C ARG A 23 8.40 -5.77 -8.10
N THR A 24 7.38 -5.26 -7.40
CA THR A 24 6.08 -5.90 -7.25
C THR A 24 4.96 -5.04 -7.83
N GLU A 25 3.77 -5.62 -7.97
CA GLU A 25 2.56 -4.88 -8.39
C GLU A 25 2.11 -3.79 -7.39
N PHE A 26 2.75 -3.73 -6.22
CA PHE A 26 2.48 -2.76 -5.16
C PHE A 26 3.56 -1.67 -5.07
N GLY A 27 4.48 -1.64 -6.02
CA GLY A 27 5.52 -0.62 -6.10
C GLY A 27 4.95 0.76 -6.41
N ASN A 28 5.56 1.80 -5.83
CA ASN A 28 5.32 3.18 -6.28
C ASN A 28 6.00 3.43 -7.65
N PRO A 29 5.24 3.70 -8.73
CA PRO A 29 5.83 3.98 -10.04
C PRO A 29 6.47 5.38 -10.12
N PHE A 30 6.13 6.28 -9.19
CA PHE A 30 6.68 7.63 -9.11
C PHE A 30 8.04 7.62 -8.40
N VAL A 31 9.03 8.24 -9.04
CA VAL A 31 10.44 8.23 -8.67
C VAL A 31 10.81 9.56 -8.02
N LEU A 32 11.25 9.49 -6.76
CA LEU A 32 11.74 10.64 -6.01
C LEU A 32 12.84 11.39 -6.78
N GLY A 33 12.73 12.72 -6.84
CA GLY A 33 13.65 13.61 -7.54
C GLY A 33 13.38 13.75 -9.04
N ARG A 34 12.79 12.72 -9.68
CA ARG A 34 12.34 12.80 -11.08
C ARG A 34 10.92 13.32 -11.19
N ASP A 35 10.01 12.71 -10.41
CA ASP A 35 8.57 12.98 -10.46
C ASP A 35 8.11 13.89 -9.29
N GLY A 36 9.06 14.41 -8.50
CA GLY A 36 8.81 15.33 -7.40
C GLY A 36 9.51 14.94 -6.10
N THR A 37 9.18 15.70 -5.06
CA THR A 37 9.56 15.49 -3.66
C THR A 37 8.89 14.23 -3.09
N ARG A 38 9.34 13.80 -1.91
CA ARG A 38 8.80 12.61 -1.23
C ARG A 38 7.30 12.72 -0.96
N ALA A 39 6.84 13.91 -0.56
CA ALA A 39 5.43 14.14 -0.32
C ALA A 39 4.62 14.04 -1.62
N GLU A 40 5.11 14.67 -2.69
CA GLU A 40 4.43 14.67 -3.99
C GLU A 40 4.35 13.26 -4.59
N VAL A 41 5.42 12.48 -4.60
CA VAL A 41 5.39 11.12 -5.17
C VAL A 41 4.55 10.14 -4.33
N ILE A 42 4.36 10.40 -3.02
CA ILE A 42 3.44 9.64 -2.18
C ILE A 42 1.99 10.05 -2.45
N ALA A 43 1.72 11.35 -2.61
CA ALA A 43 0.39 11.85 -2.96
C ALA A 43 -0.05 11.37 -4.35
N GLN A 44 0.84 11.42 -5.34
CA GLN A 44 0.62 10.87 -6.67
C GLN A 44 0.34 9.37 -6.61
N PHE A 45 1.12 8.64 -5.80
CA PHE A 45 0.89 7.21 -5.58
C PHE A 45 -0.49 6.93 -4.99
N GLU A 46 -0.90 7.67 -3.96
CA GLU A 46 -2.23 7.52 -3.38
C GLU A 46 -3.34 7.78 -4.40
N ALA A 47 -3.26 8.87 -5.16
CA ALA A 47 -4.25 9.19 -6.17
C ALA A 47 -4.35 8.07 -7.23
N ALA A 48 -3.21 7.59 -7.73
CA ALA A 48 -3.16 6.51 -8.70
C ALA A 48 -3.72 5.19 -8.14
N GLU A 49 -3.41 4.86 -6.88
CA GLU A 49 -3.91 3.65 -6.26
C GLU A 49 -5.42 3.73 -5.98
N ARG A 50 -5.95 4.87 -5.54
CA ARG A 50 -7.39 5.09 -5.39
C ARG A 50 -8.12 4.97 -6.74
N ALA A 51 -7.55 5.50 -7.82
CA ALA A 51 -8.10 5.32 -9.16
C ALA A 51 -8.15 3.83 -9.57
N ARG A 52 -7.09 3.06 -9.29
CA ARG A 52 -7.08 1.60 -9.52
C ARG A 52 -8.13 0.87 -8.69
N LEU A 53 -8.36 1.28 -7.45
CA LEU A 53 -9.39 0.70 -6.60
C LEU A 53 -10.81 1.01 -7.10
N ALA A 54 -11.01 2.15 -7.76
CA ALA A 54 -12.28 2.57 -8.35
C ALA A 54 -12.55 1.98 -9.75
N ASP A 55 -11.54 1.39 -10.39
CA ASP A 55 -11.69 0.83 -11.74
C ASP A 55 -12.79 -0.26 -11.78
N PRO A 56 -13.78 -0.17 -12.69
CA PRO A 56 -14.92 -1.07 -12.70
C PRO A 56 -14.57 -2.50 -13.13
N LYS A 57 -13.47 -2.69 -13.88
CA LYS A 57 -13.07 -3.99 -14.41
C LYS A 57 -12.12 -4.73 -13.48
N THR A 58 -11.18 -4.00 -12.88
CA THR A 58 -10.04 -4.54 -12.14
C THR A 58 -10.02 -4.13 -10.67
N GLY A 59 -10.80 -3.12 -10.29
CA GLY A 59 -10.82 -2.57 -8.93
C GLY A 59 -11.31 -3.56 -7.88
N ALA A 60 -12.24 -4.46 -8.20
CA ALA A 60 -12.68 -5.49 -7.26
C ALA A 60 -11.52 -6.42 -6.84
N ALA A 61 -10.75 -6.93 -7.80
CA ALA A 61 -9.58 -7.74 -7.54
C ALA A 61 -8.50 -6.95 -6.79
N ARG A 62 -8.30 -5.67 -7.14
CA ARG A 62 -7.32 -4.82 -6.46
C ARG A 62 -7.72 -4.52 -5.01
N ARG A 63 -8.99 -4.22 -4.75
CA ARG A 63 -9.55 -4.04 -3.39
C ARG A 63 -9.34 -5.27 -2.54
N ALA A 64 -9.59 -6.48 -3.07
CA ALA A 64 -9.34 -7.72 -2.33
C ALA A 64 -7.87 -7.87 -1.92
N LYS A 65 -6.92 -7.59 -2.83
CA LYS A 65 -5.48 -7.62 -2.55
C LYS A 65 -5.06 -6.58 -1.50
N VAL A 66 -5.53 -5.34 -1.63
CA VAL A 66 -5.20 -4.26 -0.68
C VAL A 66 -5.83 -4.52 0.68
N ARG A 67 -7.09 -4.97 0.74
CA ARG A 67 -7.75 -5.36 1.99
C ARG A 67 -6.99 -6.46 2.72
N ALA A 68 -6.49 -7.46 1.99
CA ALA A 68 -5.68 -8.54 2.57
C ALA A 68 -4.36 -8.05 3.21
N MET A 69 -3.95 -6.79 3.00
CA MET A 69 -2.82 -6.19 3.70
C MET A 69 -3.15 -5.70 5.12
N HIS A 70 -4.44 -5.63 5.49
CA HIS A 70 -4.84 -5.18 6.82
C HIS A 70 -4.27 -6.10 7.92
N GLY A 71 -3.56 -5.51 8.88
CA GLY A 71 -2.88 -6.25 9.95
C GLY A 71 -1.59 -6.95 9.52
N ARG A 72 -1.13 -6.76 8.26
CA ARG A 72 0.11 -7.37 7.76
C ARG A 72 1.31 -6.44 7.89
N ARG A 73 2.48 -7.00 7.65
CA ARG A 73 3.76 -6.28 7.62
C ARG A 73 4.15 -6.03 6.18
N LEU A 74 4.29 -4.75 5.83
CA LEU A 74 4.61 -4.32 4.48
C LEU A 74 6.08 -3.91 4.39
N PHE A 75 6.78 -4.40 3.38
CA PHE A 75 8.22 -4.23 3.25
C PHE A 75 8.57 -3.35 2.05
N CYS A 76 9.28 -2.26 2.33
CA CYS A 76 9.80 -1.32 1.34
C CYS A 76 11.24 -0.93 1.68
N TRP A 77 11.85 -0.09 0.86
CA TRP A 77 13.20 0.45 1.07
C TRP A 77 13.21 1.80 1.81
N CYS A 78 12.05 2.47 1.94
CA CYS A 78 11.97 3.85 2.46
C CYS A 78 11.79 3.96 3.97
N ALA A 79 11.15 2.99 4.64
CA ALA A 79 10.87 3.07 6.07
C ALA A 79 12.17 3.27 6.89
N PRO A 80 12.20 4.08 7.96
CA PRO A 80 11.07 4.75 8.62
C PRO A 80 10.70 6.12 8.03
N LEU A 81 11.34 6.57 6.94
CA LEU A 81 10.91 7.80 6.26
C LEU A 81 9.51 7.63 5.67
N PRO A 82 8.78 8.73 5.35
CA PRO A 82 7.50 8.64 4.67
C PRO A 82 7.58 7.70 3.46
N CYS A 83 6.69 6.73 3.45
CA CYS A 83 6.70 5.59 2.55
C CYS A 83 5.31 5.38 1.97
N HIS A 84 5.23 4.93 0.71
CA HIS A 84 3.98 4.56 0.07
C HIS A 84 3.26 3.39 0.78
N GLY A 85 3.98 2.58 1.56
CA GLY A 85 3.38 1.59 2.45
C GLY A 85 2.39 2.17 3.46
N ASN A 86 2.56 3.43 3.87
CA ASN A 86 1.61 4.10 4.75
C ASN A 86 0.26 4.34 4.05
N VAL A 87 0.28 4.57 2.73
CA VAL A 87 -0.94 4.66 1.93
C VAL A 87 -1.67 3.33 1.93
N TYR A 88 -0.97 2.22 1.70
CA TYR A 88 -1.57 0.88 1.76
C TYR A 88 -2.13 0.54 3.14
N ALA A 89 -1.43 0.89 4.22
CA ALA A 89 -1.93 0.67 5.58
C ALA A 89 -3.29 1.36 5.81
N ARG A 90 -3.42 2.62 5.38
CA ARG A 90 -4.68 3.36 5.46
C ARG A 90 -5.76 2.79 4.55
N LEU A 91 -5.46 2.55 3.27
CA LEU A 91 -6.44 2.00 2.32
C LEU A 91 -6.94 0.61 2.75
N ALA A 92 -6.07 -0.24 3.28
CA ALA A 92 -6.45 -1.54 3.79
C ALA A 92 -7.40 -1.44 4.99
N ALA A 93 -7.16 -0.48 5.89
CA ALA A 93 -8.06 -0.20 7.00
C ALA A 93 -9.43 0.33 6.53
N GLU A 94 -9.44 1.32 5.62
CA GLU A 94 -10.67 1.86 5.01
C GLU A 94 -11.53 0.73 4.39
N LEU A 95 -10.91 -0.17 3.62
CA LEU A 95 -11.61 -1.28 2.95
C LEU A 95 -12.15 -2.33 3.92
N VAL A 96 -11.52 -2.56 5.07
CA VAL A 96 -12.05 -3.46 6.10
C VAL A 96 -13.25 -2.85 6.82
N GLN A 97 -13.21 -1.54 7.11
CA GLN A 97 -14.34 -0.86 7.76
C GLN A 97 -15.57 -0.83 6.85
N ALA A 98 -15.39 -0.50 5.56
CA ALA A 98 -16.48 -0.45 4.59
C ALA A 98 -17.21 -1.80 4.42
N GLU A 99 -16.55 -2.94 4.63
CA GLU A 99 -17.21 -4.26 4.64
C GLU A 99 -17.94 -4.57 5.95
N GLY A 100 -17.42 -4.08 7.08
CA GLY A 100 -18.08 -4.22 8.37
C GLY A 100 -19.41 -3.47 8.44
N GLU A 101 -19.47 -2.30 7.80
CA GLU A 101 -20.68 -1.48 7.68
C GLU A 101 -21.65 -1.98 6.61
N ALA A 102 -21.19 -2.80 5.66
CA ALA A 102 -22.00 -3.35 4.57
C ALA A 102 -22.69 -4.70 4.90
N LYS A 103 -22.56 -5.19 6.14
CA LYS A 103 -23.28 -6.37 6.63
C LYS A 103 -24.44 -5.87 7.52
N PRO A 104 -25.69 -6.35 7.33
CA PRO A 104 -26.94 -5.63 7.62
C PRO A 104 -27.11 -5.16 9.06
#